data_AF-A0A3N5E9D3-F1
#
_entry.id   AF-A0A3N5E9D3-F1
#
_cell.length_a   1.000
_cell.length_b   1.000
_cell.length_c   1.000
_cell.angle_alpha   90.00
_cell.angle_beta   90.00
_cell.angle_gamma   90.00
#
_symmetry.space_group_name_H-M   'P 1'
#
loop_
_entity.id
_entity.type
_entity.pdbx_description
1 polymer ?
#
loop_
_entity_poly.entity_id
_entity_poly.type
_entity_poly.pdbx_seq_one_letter_code
_entity_poly.pdbx_strand_id
1 'polypeptide(L)'
;MLESKADTRQPQATRKAFWRDSVEDRRRALMPFLWGTIAREGQLLGNVDVGSQVLVTNPYKISYPGYHELLNGFPSDTIDSNKRVANPNPTVLEWLHRRPTFQDSVAAYCSWDVFPFILNRERCGFPIDVGEMGESPTLIRRLTADLPSPWQGSVYDAFVFHAGIEYLREKKPRVMYFAFGDTDEWSHSGDYDNYLESLRRTDAWLKRLWETVQSMPEYRGKTSLLVTSDHGRGDQPGEWRNHNSKTHGASYIWVAAIGPRVAGHGEWSEHEPFMQAQVAATVAALVGEDYKAAVPRAAAPLPILAEPSQ
;
A
#
# COMPACT_ATOMS: atom_id res chain seq x y z
N MET A 1 14.67 7.27 -16.23
CA MET A 1 14.68 6.22 -17.28
C MET A 1 13.90 6.64 -18.53
N LEU A 2 14.14 7.85 -19.06
CA LEU A 2 13.41 8.32 -20.25
C LEU A 2 14.36 8.64 -21.44
N GLU A 3 15.58 8.12 -21.37
CA GLU A 3 16.63 8.27 -22.39
C GLU A 3 17.29 6.92 -22.72
N SER A 4 16.50 5.88 -23.01
CA SER A 4 17.05 4.69 -23.67
C SER A 4 16.26 4.38 -24.94
N LYS A 5 16.96 4.35 -26.07
CA LYS A 5 16.43 4.20 -27.44
C LYS A 5 15.90 2.79 -27.77
N ALA A 6 15.58 1.98 -26.77
CA ALA A 6 15.16 0.59 -26.96
C ALA A 6 13.66 0.33 -26.71
N ASP A 7 12.86 1.35 -26.37
CA ASP A 7 11.41 1.20 -26.15
C ASP A 7 10.62 2.22 -27.00
N THR A 8 10.65 2.02 -28.31
CA THR A 8 10.19 3.00 -29.33
C THR A 8 8.68 3.00 -29.60
N ARG A 9 7.87 2.59 -28.63
CA ARG A 9 6.41 2.84 -28.65
C ARG A 9 5.91 3.41 -27.33
N GLN A 10 6.61 4.38 -26.75
CA GLN A 10 5.93 5.29 -25.82
C GLN A 10 4.91 6.10 -26.64
N PRO A 11 3.59 5.94 -26.43
CA PRO A 11 2.59 6.76 -27.08
C PRO A 11 2.89 8.22 -26.74
N GLN A 12 2.85 9.08 -27.75
CA GLN A 12 3.04 10.52 -27.60
C GLN A 12 2.18 11.11 -26.44
N ALA A 13 1.06 10.46 -26.12
CA ALA A 13 0.19 10.78 -24.99
C ALA A 13 0.86 10.63 -23.60
N THR A 14 1.50 9.49 -23.30
CA THR A 14 2.15 9.24 -22.00
C THR A 14 3.26 10.25 -21.73
N ARG A 15 4.13 10.46 -22.73
CA ARG A 15 5.19 11.47 -22.62
C ARG A 15 4.61 12.86 -22.39
N LYS A 16 3.56 13.24 -23.13
CA LYS A 16 2.88 14.53 -22.93
C LYS A 16 2.28 14.65 -21.53
N ALA A 17 1.69 13.58 -21.00
CA ALA A 17 1.07 13.56 -19.68
C ALA A 17 2.08 13.71 -18.54
N PHE A 18 3.21 13.00 -18.60
CA PHE A 18 4.11 12.83 -17.45
C PHE A 18 5.50 13.45 -17.60
N TRP A 19 6.01 13.68 -18.82
CA TRP A 19 7.35 14.24 -19.00
C TRP A 19 7.39 15.73 -18.63
N ARG A 20 8.34 16.11 -17.79
CA ARG A 20 8.76 17.48 -17.48
C ARG A 20 10.28 17.50 -17.41
N ASP A 21 10.89 18.68 -17.52
CA ASP A 21 12.34 18.79 -17.61
C ASP A 21 13.04 18.44 -16.30
N SER A 22 12.46 18.84 -15.16
CA SER A 22 12.97 18.51 -13.83
C SER A 22 12.44 17.15 -13.31
N VAL A 23 13.16 16.52 -12.38
CA VAL A 23 12.67 15.30 -11.69
C VAL A 23 11.47 15.66 -10.80
N GLU A 24 11.52 16.82 -10.18
CA GLU A 24 10.53 17.35 -9.26
C GLU A 24 9.19 17.61 -9.95
N ASP A 25 9.22 18.15 -11.16
CA ASP A 25 7.99 18.35 -11.95
C ASP A 25 7.46 17.04 -12.53
N ARG A 26 8.33 16.08 -12.88
CA ARG A 26 7.91 14.74 -13.33
C ARG A 26 7.19 13.98 -12.22
N ARG A 27 7.74 13.97 -11.01
CA ARG A 27 7.12 13.28 -9.87
C ARG A 27 5.79 13.94 -9.46
N ARG A 28 5.73 15.29 -9.44
CA ARG A 28 4.48 16.04 -9.23
C ARG A 28 3.45 15.81 -10.32
N ALA A 29 3.89 15.70 -11.58
CA ALA A 29 3.00 15.30 -12.64
C ALA A 29 2.48 13.90 -12.32
N LEU A 30 3.32 12.88 -12.13
CA LEU A 30 2.88 11.50 -11.92
C LEU A 30 1.95 11.30 -10.72
N MET A 31 2.29 11.81 -9.54
CA MET A 31 1.53 11.62 -8.29
C MET A 31 1.28 12.97 -7.58
N PRO A 32 0.35 13.80 -8.08
CA PRO A 32 0.14 15.15 -7.58
C PRO A 32 -0.29 15.23 -6.12
N PHE A 33 -1.05 14.27 -5.60
CA PHE A 33 -1.46 14.27 -4.18
C PHE A 33 -0.32 13.89 -3.25
N LEU A 34 0.44 12.84 -3.59
CA LEU A 34 1.64 12.46 -2.85
C LEU A 34 2.63 13.63 -2.75
N TRP A 35 3.01 14.22 -3.88
CA TRP A 35 4.05 15.26 -3.91
C TRP A 35 3.53 16.67 -3.62
N GLY A 36 2.25 16.94 -3.84
CA GLY A 36 1.64 18.25 -3.64
C GLY A 36 0.99 18.44 -2.27
N THR A 37 0.61 17.35 -1.61
CA THR A 37 -0.06 17.37 -0.29
C THR A 37 0.72 16.57 0.74
N ILE A 38 0.91 15.25 0.55
CA ILE A 38 1.55 14.42 1.58
C ILE A 38 2.99 14.86 1.87
N ALA A 39 3.78 15.16 0.83
CA ALA A 39 5.15 15.67 0.97
C ALA A 39 5.26 16.98 1.75
N ARG A 40 4.16 17.75 1.87
CA ARG A 40 4.13 19.06 2.54
C ARG A 40 3.50 18.99 3.93
N GLU A 41 2.45 18.20 4.07
CA GLU A 41 1.60 18.15 5.27
C GLU A 41 1.81 16.88 6.10
N GLY A 42 2.56 15.92 5.58
CA GLY A 42 2.83 14.63 6.20
C GLY A 42 4.32 14.27 6.14
N GLN A 43 4.61 13.00 5.86
CA GLN A 43 5.95 12.47 5.72
C GLN A 43 6.11 11.56 4.52
N LEU A 44 7.31 11.58 3.94
CA LEU A 44 7.78 10.65 2.93
C LEU A 44 9.15 10.08 3.33
N LEU A 45 9.28 8.76 3.23
CA LEU A 45 10.50 7.99 3.46
C LEU A 45 10.76 7.08 2.26
N GLY A 46 12.03 6.73 2.01
CA GLY A 46 12.43 5.73 1.02
C GLY A 46 12.88 6.29 -0.33
N ASN A 47 13.16 7.59 -0.42
CA ASN A 47 13.84 8.15 -1.59
C ASN A 47 15.35 7.90 -1.52
N VAL A 48 15.79 6.84 -2.19
CA VAL A 48 17.20 6.40 -2.21
C VAL A 48 18.15 7.47 -2.78
N ASP A 49 17.66 8.33 -3.69
CA ASP A 49 18.47 9.37 -4.34
C ASP A 49 18.89 10.49 -3.37
N VAL A 50 18.19 10.62 -2.23
CA VAL A 50 18.51 11.58 -1.16
C VAL A 50 18.97 10.87 0.13
N GLY A 51 19.40 9.61 0.02
CA GLY A 51 19.89 8.85 1.17
C GLY A 51 18.81 8.44 2.17
N SER A 52 17.54 8.38 1.76
CA SER A 52 16.44 7.85 2.57
C SER A 52 16.08 6.45 2.11
N GLN A 53 16.30 5.43 2.95
CA GLN A 53 16.03 4.04 2.61
C GLN A 53 14.96 3.43 3.53
N VAL A 54 14.02 2.71 2.92
CA VAL A 54 13.14 1.75 3.62
C VAL A 54 13.31 0.40 2.94
N LEU A 55 13.66 -0.62 3.71
CA LEU A 55 14.09 -1.91 3.20
C LEU A 55 13.12 -3.04 3.55
N VAL A 56 12.81 -3.86 2.56
CA VAL A 56 12.25 -5.19 2.73
C VAL A 56 13.35 -6.10 3.30
N THR A 57 13.06 -6.80 4.39
CA THR A 57 14.04 -7.65 5.08
C THR A 57 13.82 -9.13 4.84
N ASN A 58 12.64 -9.56 4.36
CA ASN A 58 12.45 -10.93 3.90
C ASN A 58 13.34 -11.24 2.68
N PRO A 59 13.91 -12.45 2.59
CA PRO A 59 14.89 -12.78 1.55
C PRO A 59 14.26 -12.96 0.15
N TYR A 60 12.93 -13.07 0.07
CA TYR A 60 12.23 -13.45 -1.15
C TYR A 60 11.88 -12.26 -2.04
N LYS A 61 11.52 -11.11 -1.45
CA LYS A 61 11.14 -9.87 -2.16
C LYS A 61 10.02 -10.11 -3.18
N ILE A 62 9.01 -10.87 -2.75
CA ILE A 62 7.79 -11.19 -3.48
C ILE A 62 6.59 -11.02 -2.56
N SER A 63 5.39 -11.04 -3.13
CA SER A 63 4.22 -10.44 -2.51
C SER A 63 3.83 -11.02 -1.16
N TYR A 64 3.53 -12.33 -1.04
CA TYR A 64 3.06 -12.88 0.24
C TYR A 64 4.12 -12.74 1.38
N PRO A 65 5.40 -13.14 1.21
CA PRO A 65 6.43 -12.83 2.20
C PRO A 65 6.54 -11.33 2.55
N GLY A 66 6.37 -10.45 1.56
CA GLY A 66 6.30 -9.00 1.75
C GLY A 66 5.13 -8.57 2.63
N TYR A 67 3.90 -8.95 2.27
CA TYR A 67 2.71 -8.66 3.07
C TYR A 67 2.78 -9.25 4.48
N HIS A 68 3.38 -10.43 4.65
CA HIS A 68 3.62 -10.98 5.98
C HIS A 68 4.53 -10.07 6.79
N GLU A 69 5.70 -9.70 6.26
CA GLU A 69 6.61 -8.78 6.96
C GLU A 69 5.94 -7.44 7.29
N LEU A 70 5.21 -6.88 6.34
CA LEU A 70 4.49 -5.61 6.45
C LEU A 70 3.43 -5.63 7.56
N LEU A 71 2.63 -6.69 7.62
CA LEU A 71 1.44 -6.77 8.48
C LEU A 71 1.70 -7.46 9.81
N ASN A 72 2.72 -8.31 9.92
CA ASN A 72 3.10 -8.96 11.16
C ASN A 72 4.29 -8.27 11.85
N GLY A 73 5.06 -7.46 11.11
CA GLY A 73 6.16 -6.66 11.62
C GLY A 73 7.48 -7.41 11.78
N PHE A 74 7.63 -8.56 11.13
CA PHE A 74 8.86 -9.36 11.08
C PHE A 74 8.77 -10.33 9.88
N PRO A 75 9.89 -10.72 9.25
CA PRO A 75 9.88 -11.67 8.15
C PRO A 75 9.47 -13.08 8.62
N SER A 76 8.84 -13.86 7.74
CA SER A 76 8.43 -15.23 8.05
C SER A 76 9.54 -16.25 7.75
N ASP A 77 9.65 -17.27 8.60
CA ASP A 77 10.48 -18.46 8.33
C ASP A 77 9.76 -19.51 7.46
N THR A 78 8.43 -19.42 7.33
CA THR A 78 7.60 -20.45 6.67
C THR A 78 6.81 -19.96 5.47
N ILE A 79 6.63 -18.65 5.32
CA ILE A 79 6.01 -18.03 4.15
C ILE A 79 7.11 -17.62 3.18
N ASP A 80 7.39 -18.47 2.20
CA ASP A 80 8.48 -18.35 1.23
C ASP A 80 8.03 -18.13 -0.22
N SER A 81 6.71 -18.10 -0.45
CA SER A 81 6.10 -18.13 -1.77
C SER A 81 4.69 -17.54 -1.74
N ASN A 82 4.13 -17.27 -2.92
CA ASN A 82 2.75 -16.81 -3.11
C ASN A 82 1.72 -17.95 -3.03
N LYS A 83 2.06 -19.07 -2.40
CA LYS A 83 1.14 -20.20 -2.22
C LYS A 83 -0.02 -19.80 -1.33
N ARG A 84 -1.20 -20.33 -1.63
CA ARG A 84 -2.43 -20.17 -0.85
C ARG A 84 -2.40 -21.00 0.44
N VAL A 85 -1.51 -20.61 1.35
CA VAL A 85 -1.39 -21.18 2.70
C VAL A 85 -1.78 -20.12 3.71
N ALA A 86 -2.64 -20.46 4.66
CA ALA A 86 -3.11 -19.48 5.64
C ALA A 86 -1.96 -18.96 6.50
N ASN A 87 -1.88 -17.64 6.70
CA ASN A 87 -0.81 -17.02 7.47
C ASN A 87 -0.86 -17.55 8.93
N PRO A 88 0.19 -18.22 9.42
CA PRO A 88 0.18 -18.80 10.76
C PRO A 88 0.20 -17.73 11.85
N ASN A 89 0.55 -16.48 11.52
CA ASN A 89 0.71 -15.40 12.49
C ASN A 89 -0.41 -14.37 12.36
N PRO A 90 -1.07 -13.98 13.47
CA PRO A 90 -2.03 -12.88 13.46
C PRO A 90 -1.39 -11.58 13.02
N THR A 91 -1.96 -10.95 12.00
CA THR A 91 -1.53 -9.64 11.51
C THR A 91 -1.88 -8.55 12.52
N VAL A 92 -1.32 -7.35 12.37
CA VAL A 92 -1.73 -6.18 13.15
C VAL A 92 -3.22 -5.90 12.98
N LEU A 93 -3.81 -6.16 11.80
CA LEU A 93 -5.24 -5.98 11.55
C LEU A 93 -6.09 -6.95 12.38
N GLU A 94 -5.71 -8.23 12.38
CA GLU A 94 -6.38 -9.26 13.19
C GLU A 94 -6.20 -8.97 14.69
N TRP A 95 -5.01 -8.55 15.11
CA TRP A 95 -4.74 -8.16 16.49
C TRP A 95 -5.60 -6.96 16.91
N LEU A 96 -5.67 -5.91 16.09
CA LEU A 96 -6.53 -4.75 16.33
C LEU A 96 -8.00 -5.19 16.44
N HIS A 97 -8.50 -5.98 15.50
CA HIS A 97 -9.90 -6.44 15.50
C HIS A 97 -10.30 -7.19 16.79
N ARG A 98 -9.37 -7.92 17.42
CA ARG A 98 -9.60 -8.63 18.69
C ARG A 98 -9.66 -7.71 19.92
N ARG A 99 -9.30 -6.43 19.78
CA ARG A 99 -9.37 -5.47 20.88
C ARG A 99 -10.80 -4.96 21.03
N PRO A 100 -11.32 -4.81 22.26
CA PRO A 100 -12.70 -4.39 22.49
C PRO A 100 -13.10 -3.09 21.78
N THR A 101 -12.15 -2.15 21.61
CA THR A 101 -12.40 -0.84 21.00
C THR A 101 -12.43 -0.87 19.46
N PHE A 102 -12.03 -1.97 18.83
CA PHE A 102 -11.97 -2.13 17.36
C PHE A 102 -12.77 -3.32 16.84
N GLN A 103 -13.46 -4.04 17.73
CA GLN A 103 -14.36 -5.11 17.36
C GLN A 103 -15.37 -4.59 16.32
N ASP A 104 -15.59 -5.40 15.29
CA ASP A 104 -16.46 -5.11 14.13
C ASP A 104 -16.13 -3.80 13.37
N SER A 105 -14.93 -3.24 13.59
CA SER A 105 -14.51 -1.94 13.05
C SER A 105 -13.24 -2.03 12.21
N VAL A 106 -12.93 -3.23 11.69
CA VAL A 106 -11.79 -3.49 10.79
C VAL A 106 -12.34 -4.06 9.49
N ALA A 107 -11.79 -3.65 8.34
CA ALA A 107 -12.14 -4.22 7.04
C ALA A 107 -10.96 -4.20 6.08
N ALA A 108 -10.92 -5.16 5.15
CA ALA A 108 -9.91 -5.22 4.10
C ALA A 108 -10.55 -5.31 2.72
N TYR A 109 -10.04 -4.50 1.79
CA TYR A 109 -10.43 -4.45 0.38
C TYR A 109 -9.19 -4.65 -0.47
N CYS A 110 -9.11 -5.75 -1.19
CA CYS A 110 -7.89 -6.22 -1.82
C CYS A 110 -8.14 -6.61 -3.28
N SER A 111 -7.16 -6.41 -4.16
CA SER A 111 -7.28 -6.76 -5.57
C SER A 111 -6.99 -8.23 -5.88
N TRP A 112 -6.32 -8.96 -4.99
CA TRP A 112 -5.76 -10.29 -5.29
C TRP A 112 -6.32 -11.43 -4.42
N ASP A 113 -6.63 -12.57 -5.02
CA ASP A 113 -7.31 -13.72 -4.39
C ASP A 113 -6.48 -14.51 -3.37
N VAL A 114 -5.22 -14.12 -3.15
CA VAL A 114 -4.34 -14.69 -2.11
C VAL A 114 -4.47 -13.93 -0.79
N PHE A 115 -5.04 -12.72 -0.77
CA PHE A 115 -5.30 -11.99 0.47
C PHE A 115 -6.13 -12.72 1.53
N PRO A 116 -7.11 -13.59 1.19
CA PRO A 116 -7.78 -14.42 2.19
C PRO A 116 -6.83 -15.34 2.96
N PHE A 117 -5.71 -15.75 2.34
CA PHE A 117 -4.68 -16.56 2.98
C PHE A 117 -3.70 -15.67 3.75
N ILE A 118 -3.28 -14.54 3.17
CA ILE A 118 -2.40 -13.54 3.81
C ILE A 118 -2.98 -13.03 5.12
N LEU A 119 -4.26 -12.65 5.09
CA LEU A 119 -4.99 -12.11 6.23
C LEU A 119 -5.63 -13.21 7.10
N ASN A 120 -5.62 -14.46 6.61
CA ASN A 120 -6.23 -15.62 7.25
C ASN A 120 -7.73 -15.45 7.53
N ARG A 121 -8.54 -15.49 6.47
CA ARG A 121 -10.00 -15.29 6.49
C ARG A 121 -10.73 -16.17 7.50
N GLU A 122 -10.28 -17.41 7.70
CA GLU A 122 -10.88 -18.35 8.65
C GLU A 122 -10.73 -17.90 10.11
N ARG A 123 -9.69 -17.11 10.41
CA ARG A 123 -9.33 -16.71 11.77
C ARG A 123 -9.54 -15.23 12.06
N CYS A 124 -9.44 -14.36 11.04
CA CYS A 124 -9.28 -12.92 11.24
C CYS A 124 -10.51 -12.22 11.83
N GLY A 125 -11.71 -12.77 11.63
CA GLY A 125 -12.97 -12.26 12.18
C GLY A 125 -13.54 -11.02 11.48
N PHE A 126 -12.77 -10.32 10.66
CA PHE A 126 -13.20 -9.13 9.92
C PHE A 126 -13.45 -9.41 8.42
N PRO A 127 -14.30 -8.61 7.73
CA PRO A 127 -14.57 -8.78 6.31
C PRO A 127 -13.33 -8.54 5.43
N ILE A 128 -13.09 -9.48 4.52
CA ILE A 128 -12.06 -9.39 3.47
C ILE A 128 -12.76 -9.48 2.11
N ASP A 129 -12.84 -8.34 1.43
CA ASP A 129 -13.31 -8.21 0.07
C ASP A 129 -12.14 -8.35 -0.90
N VAL A 130 -12.21 -9.34 -1.80
CA VAL A 130 -11.17 -9.58 -2.82
C VAL A 130 -11.73 -9.54 -4.24
N GLY A 131 -12.85 -8.85 -4.46
CA GLY A 131 -13.50 -8.85 -5.78
C GLY A 131 -14.11 -10.20 -6.19
N GLU A 132 -14.19 -11.17 -5.26
CA GLU A 132 -14.79 -12.50 -5.46
C GLU A 132 -16.14 -12.43 -6.20
N MET A 133 -16.27 -13.29 -7.22
CA MET A 133 -17.47 -13.43 -8.02
C MET A 133 -18.54 -14.17 -7.22
N GLY A 134 -19.68 -13.52 -6.98
CA GLY A 134 -20.87 -14.12 -6.40
C GLY A 134 -22.10 -13.30 -6.76
N GLU A 135 -23.29 -13.83 -6.48
CA GLU A 135 -24.57 -13.11 -6.64
C GLU A 135 -24.70 -11.98 -5.58
N SER A 136 -23.78 -11.02 -5.60
CA SER A 136 -23.88 -9.84 -4.75
C SER A 136 -24.78 -8.81 -5.45
N PRO A 137 -25.76 -8.20 -4.75
CA PRO A 137 -26.72 -7.30 -5.36
C PRO A 137 -26.15 -5.91 -5.69
N THR A 138 -24.90 -5.62 -5.35
CA THR A 138 -24.32 -4.30 -5.59
C THR A 138 -23.93 -4.11 -7.06
N LEU A 139 -24.07 -2.88 -7.57
CA LEU A 139 -23.68 -2.55 -8.94
C LEU A 139 -22.20 -2.84 -9.18
N ILE A 140 -21.34 -2.51 -8.21
CA ILE A 140 -19.89 -2.72 -8.31
C ILE A 140 -19.57 -4.19 -8.56
N ARG A 141 -20.23 -5.11 -7.85
CA ARG A 141 -19.98 -6.55 -8.01
C ARG A 141 -20.45 -7.10 -9.34
N ARG A 142 -21.57 -6.62 -9.86
CA ARG A 142 -21.98 -6.94 -11.24
C ARG A 142 -20.95 -6.46 -12.25
N LEU A 143 -20.47 -5.22 -12.11
CA LEU A 143 -19.43 -4.69 -12.99
C LEU A 143 -18.11 -5.43 -12.87
N THR A 144 -17.70 -5.87 -11.68
CA THR A 144 -16.52 -6.73 -11.50
C THR A 144 -16.66 -8.06 -12.24
N ALA A 145 -17.86 -8.64 -12.26
CA ALA A 145 -18.14 -9.88 -12.99
C ALA A 145 -18.23 -9.68 -14.50
N ASP A 146 -18.79 -8.56 -14.95
CA ASP A 146 -18.94 -8.21 -16.38
C ASP A 146 -17.61 -7.74 -17.01
N LEU A 147 -16.67 -7.23 -16.20
CA LEU A 147 -15.36 -6.74 -16.62
C LEU A 147 -14.23 -7.44 -15.84
N PRO A 148 -14.05 -8.76 -16.00
CA PRO A 148 -12.96 -9.47 -15.35
C PRO A 148 -11.61 -8.91 -15.81
N SER A 149 -10.65 -8.86 -14.88
CA SER A 149 -9.28 -8.47 -15.21
C SER A 149 -8.61 -9.52 -16.10
N PRO A 150 -7.66 -9.13 -16.98
CA PRO A 150 -6.83 -10.07 -17.71
C PRO A 150 -5.87 -10.88 -16.80
N TRP A 151 -5.71 -10.52 -15.53
CA TRP A 151 -4.78 -11.17 -14.61
C TRP A 151 -5.44 -12.27 -13.79
N GLN A 152 -4.75 -13.40 -13.65
CA GLN A 152 -5.31 -14.55 -12.96
C GLN A 152 -5.40 -14.28 -11.45
N GLY A 153 -6.62 -14.33 -10.92
CA GLY A 153 -6.86 -14.19 -9.49
C GLY A 153 -6.80 -12.74 -8.99
N SER A 154 -6.73 -11.75 -9.89
CA SER A 154 -6.76 -10.34 -9.53
C SER A 154 -7.99 -9.65 -10.16
N VAL A 155 -8.47 -8.58 -9.53
CA VAL A 155 -9.46 -7.66 -10.07
C VAL A 155 -8.86 -6.27 -10.21
N TYR A 156 -9.43 -5.43 -11.08
CA TYR A 156 -8.98 -4.04 -11.19
C TYR A 156 -9.14 -3.28 -9.87
N ASP A 157 -8.13 -2.49 -9.53
CA ASP A 157 -8.11 -1.65 -8.32
C ASP A 157 -9.30 -0.68 -8.24
N ALA A 158 -9.86 -0.30 -9.40
CA ALA A 158 -11.05 0.54 -9.45
C ALA A 158 -12.23 -0.07 -8.68
N PHE A 159 -12.45 -1.38 -8.83
CA PHE A 159 -13.53 -2.06 -8.11
C PHE A 159 -13.24 -2.14 -6.61
N VAL A 160 -11.99 -2.40 -6.24
CA VAL A 160 -11.52 -2.44 -4.85
C VAL A 160 -11.75 -1.08 -4.17
N PHE A 161 -11.29 0.00 -4.81
CA PHE A 161 -11.42 1.36 -4.28
C PHE A 161 -12.89 1.76 -4.13
N HIS A 162 -13.70 1.55 -5.17
CA HIS A 162 -15.10 1.97 -5.15
C HIS A 162 -15.95 1.14 -4.17
N ALA A 163 -15.69 -0.16 -4.02
CA ALA A 163 -16.37 -0.97 -3.01
C ALA A 163 -15.97 -0.55 -1.59
N GLY A 164 -14.67 -0.31 -1.36
CA GLY A 164 -14.17 0.11 -0.05
C GLY A 164 -14.63 1.52 0.35
N ILE A 165 -14.74 2.48 -0.58
CA ILE A 165 -15.23 3.83 -0.24
C ILE A 165 -16.73 3.82 0.10
N GLU A 166 -17.53 2.93 -0.50
CA GLU A 166 -18.93 2.74 -0.12
C GLU A 166 -19.03 2.16 1.29
N TYR A 167 -18.23 1.12 1.57
CA TYR A 167 -18.15 0.53 2.91
C TYR A 167 -17.68 1.52 3.98
N LEU A 168 -16.66 2.33 3.68
CA LEU A 168 -16.16 3.39 4.57
C LEU A 168 -17.30 4.34 4.98
N ARG A 169 -18.12 4.76 4.02
CA ARG A 169 -19.23 5.69 4.26
C ARG A 169 -20.37 5.06 5.05
N GLU A 170 -20.67 3.80 4.78
CA GLU A 170 -21.81 3.09 5.38
C GLU A 170 -21.47 2.55 6.77
N LYS A 171 -20.38 1.79 6.89
CA LYS A 171 -20.02 1.03 8.11
C LYS A 171 -19.11 1.77 9.04
N LYS A 172 -18.46 2.83 8.56
CA LYS A 172 -17.58 3.70 9.33
C LYS A 172 -16.54 2.93 10.17
N PRO A 173 -15.78 1.97 9.58
CA PRO A 173 -14.74 1.24 10.31
C PRO A 173 -13.66 2.16 10.88
N ARG A 174 -12.99 1.73 11.95
CA ARG A 174 -11.86 2.44 12.56
C ARG A 174 -10.53 2.13 11.88
N VAL A 175 -10.42 0.99 11.21
CA VAL A 175 -9.24 0.57 10.45
C VAL A 175 -9.70 -0.01 9.11
N MET A 176 -9.17 0.52 8.01
CA MET A 176 -9.36 -0.07 6.68
C MET A 176 -8.01 -0.36 6.05
N TYR A 177 -7.90 -1.54 5.46
CA TYR A 177 -6.76 -1.94 4.65
C TYR A 177 -7.18 -2.01 3.19
N PHE A 178 -6.50 -1.22 2.34
CA PHE A 178 -6.62 -1.30 0.90
C PHE A 178 -5.35 -1.95 0.34
N ALA A 179 -5.51 -2.98 -0.47
CA ALA A 179 -4.42 -3.57 -1.24
C ALA A 179 -4.71 -3.47 -2.73
N PHE A 180 -3.93 -2.63 -3.39
CA PHE A 180 -3.99 -2.37 -4.83
C PHE A 180 -2.92 -3.20 -5.56
N GLY A 181 -3.21 -3.61 -6.79
CA GLY A 181 -2.37 -4.53 -7.58
C GLY A 181 -2.14 -4.12 -9.03
N ASP A 182 -2.88 -3.15 -9.59
CA ASP A 182 -2.77 -2.79 -11.01
C ASP A 182 -1.32 -2.42 -11.38
N THR A 183 -0.62 -1.67 -10.53
CA THR A 183 0.78 -1.27 -10.80
C THR A 183 1.72 -2.47 -10.85
N ASP A 184 1.47 -3.50 -10.05
CA ASP A 184 2.28 -4.71 -10.05
C ASP A 184 2.05 -5.52 -11.34
N GLU A 185 0.78 -5.68 -11.70
CA GLU A 185 0.34 -6.48 -12.84
C GLU A 185 0.72 -5.85 -14.20
N TRP A 186 0.57 -4.53 -14.35
CA TRP A 186 1.03 -3.82 -15.55
C TRP A 186 2.55 -3.88 -15.69
N SER A 187 3.24 -3.91 -14.55
CA SER A 187 4.69 -4.04 -14.57
C SER A 187 5.17 -5.42 -14.99
N HIS A 188 4.53 -6.49 -14.51
CA HIS A 188 4.77 -7.85 -15.01
C HIS A 188 4.51 -7.99 -16.51
N SER A 189 3.47 -7.32 -17.00
CA SER A 189 3.10 -7.30 -18.41
C SER A 189 4.04 -6.44 -19.27
N GLY A 190 4.90 -5.64 -18.65
CA GLY A 190 5.81 -4.72 -19.32
C GLY A 190 5.15 -3.52 -19.97
N ASP A 191 3.89 -3.25 -19.62
CA ASP A 191 3.07 -2.15 -20.14
C ASP A 191 3.33 -0.88 -19.32
N TYR A 192 4.31 -0.11 -19.77
CA TYR A 192 4.78 1.06 -19.02
C TYR A 192 3.76 2.20 -18.99
N ASP A 193 2.90 2.32 -20.00
CA ASP A 193 1.90 3.37 -20.05
C ASP A 193 0.81 3.12 -19.02
N ASN A 194 0.25 1.91 -19.00
CA ASN A 194 -0.75 1.54 -18.02
C ASN A 194 -0.16 1.50 -16.60
N TYR A 195 1.13 1.18 -16.45
CA TYR A 195 1.83 1.32 -15.17
C TYR A 195 1.82 2.76 -14.64
N LEU A 196 2.19 3.75 -15.46
CA LEU A 196 2.19 5.17 -15.06
C LEU A 196 0.77 5.71 -14.86
N GLU A 197 -0.18 5.34 -15.71
CA GLU A 197 -1.58 5.74 -15.57
C GLU A 197 -2.23 5.13 -14.32
N SER A 198 -1.90 3.88 -13.97
CA SER A 198 -2.36 3.29 -12.72
C SER A 198 -1.74 3.96 -11.50
N LEU A 199 -0.46 4.35 -11.52
CA LEU A 199 0.11 5.18 -10.44
C LEU A 199 -0.63 6.51 -10.27
N ARG A 200 -0.89 7.23 -11.38
CA ARG A 200 -1.64 8.49 -11.35
C ARG A 200 -3.06 8.31 -10.82
N ARG A 201 -3.73 7.23 -11.24
CA ARG A 201 -5.10 6.91 -10.83
C ARG A 201 -5.17 6.53 -9.34
N THR A 202 -4.24 5.72 -8.86
CA THR A 202 -4.12 5.38 -7.44
C THR A 202 -3.85 6.60 -6.59
N ASP A 203 -2.96 7.51 -7.02
CA ASP A 203 -2.72 8.78 -6.33
C ASP A 203 -4.00 9.65 -6.24
N ALA A 204 -4.80 9.71 -7.31
CA ALA A 204 -6.10 10.38 -7.29
C ALA A 204 -7.12 9.71 -6.34
N TRP A 205 -7.10 8.38 -6.22
CA TRP A 205 -7.91 7.65 -5.25
C TRP A 205 -7.45 7.88 -3.81
N LEU A 206 -6.15 7.94 -3.55
CA LEU A 206 -5.61 8.31 -2.23
C LEU A 206 -6.06 9.73 -1.83
N LYS A 207 -6.02 10.69 -2.78
CA LYS A 207 -6.59 12.02 -2.57
C LYS A 207 -8.06 11.96 -2.21
N ARG A 208 -8.86 11.22 -2.98
CA ARG A 208 -10.31 11.09 -2.74
C ARG A 208 -10.63 10.40 -1.42
N LEU A 209 -9.85 9.39 -1.03
CA LEU A 209 -9.96 8.75 0.27
C LEU A 209 -9.68 9.76 1.39
N TRP A 210 -8.58 10.50 1.28
CA TRP A 210 -8.21 11.56 2.23
C TRP A 210 -9.29 12.64 2.35
N GLU A 211 -9.78 13.18 1.23
CA GLU A 211 -10.85 14.16 1.23
C GLU A 211 -12.16 13.61 1.84
N THR A 212 -12.46 12.34 1.58
CA THR A 212 -13.65 11.68 2.17
C THR A 212 -13.53 11.56 3.69
N VAL A 213 -12.38 11.12 4.22
CA VAL A 213 -12.19 11.03 5.68
C VAL A 213 -12.15 12.42 6.32
N GLN A 214 -11.63 13.44 5.63
CA GLN A 214 -11.66 14.81 6.15
C GLN A 214 -13.05 15.48 6.05
N SER A 215 -13.96 14.97 5.22
CA SER A 215 -15.33 15.50 5.11
C SER A 215 -16.30 14.90 6.15
N MET A 216 -15.92 13.80 6.80
CA MET A 216 -16.78 13.06 7.73
C MET A 216 -16.44 13.42 9.19
N PRO A 217 -17.39 13.90 10.02
CA PRO A 217 -17.12 14.28 11.42
C PRO A 217 -16.52 13.18 12.28
N GLU A 218 -16.80 11.91 11.96
CA GLU A 218 -16.27 10.74 12.66
C GLU A 218 -14.75 10.57 12.47
N TYR A 219 -14.21 11.08 11.36
CA TYR A 219 -12.84 10.84 10.91
C TYR A 219 -11.98 12.10 10.82
N ARG A 220 -12.60 13.26 10.55
CA ARG A 220 -11.89 14.52 10.35
C ARG A 220 -11.00 14.84 11.55
N GLY A 221 -9.72 15.07 11.28
CA GLY A 221 -8.72 15.35 12.32
C GLY A 221 -8.43 14.20 13.28
N LYS A 222 -8.89 12.98 12.98
CA LYS A 222 -8.66 11.77 13.80
C LYS A 222 -8.05 10.60 13.02
N THR A 223 -8.19 10.62 11.70
CA THR A 223 -7.69 9.55 10.81
C THR A 223 -6.31 9.87 10.28
N SER A 224 -5.46 8.85 10.24
CA SER A 224 -4.18 8.87 9.53
C SER A 224 -4.27 7.97 8.30
N LEU A 225 -3.64 8.39 7.20
CA LEU A 225 -3.42 7.59 6.00
C LEU A 225 -1.94 7.18 5.95
N LEU A 226 -1.67 5.90 5.80
CA LEU A 226 -0.34 5.32 5.61
C LEU A 226 -0.34 4.53 4.30
N VAL A 227 0.64 4.78 3.43
CA VAL A 227 0.74 4.20 2.09
C VAL A 227 2.16 3.69 1.87
N THR A 228 2.29 2.49 1.32
CA THR A 228 3.57 1.83 1.03
C THR A 228 3.34 0.68 0.05
N SER A 229 4.41 0.06 -0.43
CA SER A 229 4.39 -1.24 -1.11
C SER A 229 4.88 -2.38 -0.19
N ASP A 230 4.60 -3.61 -0.59
CA ASP A 230 5.02 -4.87 0.03
C ASP A 230 6.39 -5.37 -0.44
N HIS A 231 6.85 -4.88 -1.59
CA HIS A 231 8.21 -5.01 -2.09
C HIS A 231 8.58 -3.87 -3.06
N GLY A 232 9.85 -3.81 -3.42
CA GLY A 232 10.38 -2.95 -4.48
C GLY A 232 10.34 -3.64 -5.85
N ARG A 233 10.94 -2.99 -6.84
CA ARG A 233 11.14 -3.52 -8.20
C ARG A 233 12.57 -3.27 -8.68
N GLY A 234 12.94 -3.86 -9.81
CA GLY A 234 14.26 -3.69 -10.41
C GLY A 234 14.64 -2.23 -10.68
N ASP A 235 15.86 -1.84 -10.31
CA ASP A 235 16.36 -0.45 -10.44
C ASP A 235 17.20 -0.20 -11.71
N GLN A 236 17.49 -1.24 -12.48
CA GLN A 236 18.18 -1.11 -13.78
C GLN A 236 17.18 -0.96 -14.95
N PRO A 237 17.63 -0.45 -16.12
CA PRO A 237 16.79 -0.33 -17.31
C PRO A 237 16.06 -1.63 -17.68
N GLY A 238 14.73 -1.58 -17.71
CA GLY A 238 13.88 -2.73 -18.02
C GLY A 238 13.64 -3.71 -16.85
N GLU A 239 14.43 -3.65 -15.77
CA GLU A 239 14.26 -4.53 -14.63
C GLU A 239 13.05 -4.20 -13.76
N TRP A 240 12.47 -2.99 -13.92
CA TRP A 240 11.25 -2.58 -13.24
C TRP A 240 10.11 -3.60 -13.39
N ARG A 241 10.10 -4.41 -14.46
CA ARG A 241 9.13 -5.50 -14.72
C ARG A 241 9.24 -6.68 -13.76
N ASN A 242 10.33 -6.77 -13.01
CA ASN A 242 10.67 -7.89 -12.17
C ASN A 242 10.85 -7.47 -10.71
N HIS A 243 10.69 -8.46 -9.85
CA HIS A 243 11.09 -8.44 -8.45
C HIS A 243 11.34 -9.90 -8.04
N ASN A 244 12.24 -10.09 -7.08
CA ASN A 244 12.53 -11.32 -6.32
C ASN A 244 13.93 -11.18 -5.69
N SER A 245 14.39 -12.22 -5.00
CA SER A 245 15.72 -12.30 -4.39
C SER A 245 16.89 -11.97 -5.33
N LYS A 246 16.75 -12.24 -6.63
CA LYS A 246 17.79 -11.99 -7.66
C LYS A 246 17.70 -10.61 -8.31
N THR A 247 16.64 -9.85 -8.04
CA THR A 247 16.41 -8.54 -8.66
C THR A 247 17.04 -7.45 -7.79
N HIS A 248 18.00 -6.71 -8.34
CA HIS A 248 18.60 -5.57 -7.66
C HIS A 248 17.55 -4.47 -7.46
N GLY A 249 17.58 -3.74 -6.36
CA GLY A 249 16.59 -2.72 -6.06
C GLY A 249 15.24 -3.21 -5.51
N ALA A 250 14.91 -4.50 -5.66
CA ALA A 250 13.62 -5.06 -5.21
C ALA A 250 13.40 -5.02 -3.68
N SER A 251 14.43 -4.67 -2.90
CA SER A 251 14.32 -4.42 -1.46
C SER A 251 13.92 -2.99 -1.10
N TYR A 252 14.07 -2.01 -2.00
CA TYR A 252 13.73 -0.62 -1.69
C TYR A 252 12.24 -0.38 -1.86
N ILE A 253 11.62 0.15 -0.81
CA ILE A 253 10.23 0.62 -0.81
C ILE A 253 10.18 2.07 -0.34
N TRP A 254 8.99 2.65 -0.38
CA TRP A 254 8.71 3.98 0.12
C TRP A 254 7.54 3.94 1.09
N VAL A 255 7.53 4.87 2.05
CA VAL A 255 6.42 5.05 2.99
C VAL A 255 5.96 6.49 2.94
N ALA A 256 4.65 6.68 2.80
CA ALA A 256 4.01 7.99 2.90
C ALA A 256 2.97 7.97 4.00
N ALA A 257 2.94 9.03 4.81
CA ALA A 257 1.97 9.15 5.89
C ALA A 257 1.44 10.57 6.02
N ILE A 258 0.15 10.73 6.31
CA ILE A 258 -0.47 12.01 6.64
C ILE A 258 -1.56 11.80 7.68
N GLY A 259 -1.67 12.69 8.67
CA GLY A 259 -2.64 12.55 9.75
C GLY A 259 -2.28 13.35 10.99
N PRO A 260 -3.21 13.48 11.95
CA PRO A 260 -3.00 14.24 13.19
C PRO A 260 -1.94 13.63 14.11
N ARG A 261 -1.62 12.35 13.93
CA ARG A 261 -0.59 11.61 14.69
C ARG A 261 0.69 11.38 13.89
N VAL A 262 0.83 12.01 12.73
CA VAL A 262 2.01 11.95 11.88
C VAL A 262 2.73 13.29 12.01
N ALA A 263 4.01 13.31 12.34
CA ALA A 263 4.75 14.57 12.43
C ALA A 263 4.94 15.20 11.03
N GLY A 264 4.87 16.52 10.90
CA GLY A 264 4.95 17.20 9.60
C GLY A 264 6.40 17.48 9.17
N HIS A 265 7.14 16.44 8.77
CA HIS A 265 8.56 16.55 8.40
C HIS A 265 8.83 16.55 6.89
N GLY A 266 7.82 16.33 6.05
CA GLY A 266 7.99 16.26 4.60
C GLY A 266 8.83 15.08 4.14
N GLU A 267 9.65 15.27 3.10
CA GLU A 267 10.55 14.24 2.56
C GLU A 267 11.84 14.16 3.39
N TRP A 268 12.07 13.00 4.03
CA TRP A 268 13.30 12.79 4.81
C TRP A 268 14.47 12.46 3.89
N SER A 269 15.66 12.85 4.33
CA SER A 269 16.94 12.59 3.67
C SER A 269 17.99 12.15 4.70
N GLU A 270 19.00 11.43 4.25
CA GLU A 270 20.21 11.09 5.04
C GLU A 270 19.94 10.48 6.43
N HIS A 271 19.35 9.29 6.47
CA HIS A 271 19.13 8.54 7.71
C HIS A 271 19.51 7.06 7.56
N GLU A 272 19.75 6.39 8.70
CA GLU A 272 19.94 4.94 8.72
C GLU A 272 18.72 4.20 8.14
N PRO A 273 18.90 3.10 7.40
CA PRO A 273 17.78 2.42 6.74
C PRO A 273 16.67 2.00 7.71
N PHE A 274 15.43 2.38 7.39
CA PHE A 274 14.24 1.83 8.03
C PHE A 274 13.85 0.50 7.39
N MET A 275 12.94 -0.23 8.03
CA MET A 275 12.52 -1.56 7.61
C MET A 275 11.01 -1.64 7.39
N GLN A 276 10.59 -2.40 6.39
CA GLN A 276 9.17 -2.72 6.14
C GLN A 276 8.50 -3.33 7.38
N ALA A 277 9.23 -4.14 8.13
CA ALA A 277 8.83 -4.71 9.42
C ALA A 277 8.33 -3.66 10.45
N GLN A 278 8.69 -2.38 10.32
CA GLN A 278 8.24 -1.32 11.24
C GLN A 278 6.80 -0.85 10.95
N VAL A 279 6.22 -1.19 9.81
CA VAL A 279 4.89 -0.75 9.40
C VAL A 279 3.79 -1.26 10.34
N ALA A 280 3.83 -2.53 10.74
CA ALA A 280 2.82 -3.11 11.64
C ALA A 280 2.69 -2.34 12.96
N ALA A 281 3.81 -2.08 13.64
CA ALA A 281 3.80 -1.29 14.87
C ALA A 281 3.41 0.17 14.65
N THR A 282 3.75 0.74 13.48
CA THR A 282 3.34 2.10 13.09
C THR A 282 1.81 2.20 12.95
N VAL A 283 1.18 1.23 12.27
CA VAL A 283 -0.29 1.18 12.12
C VAL A 283 -0.98 1.16 13.48
N ALA A 284 -0.50 0.32 14.41
CA ALA A 284 -1.06 0.25 15.76
C ALA A 284 -0.89 1.58 16.51
N ALA A 285 0.31 2.18 16.47
CA ALA A 285 0.59 3.43 17.17
C ALA A 285 -0.26 4.60 16.63
N LEU A 286 -0.52 4.65 15.32
CA LEU A 286 -1.40 5.64 14.70
C LEU A 286 -2.85 5.57 15.19
N VAL A 287 -3.29 4.42 15.71
CA VAL A 287 -4.61 4.26 16.34
C VAL A 287 -4.56 4.24 17.87
N GLY A 288 -3.41 4.57 18.46
CA GLY A 288 -3.21 4.68 19.90
C GLY A 288 -2.93 3.36 20.61
N GLU A 289 -2.43 2.35 19.90
CA GLU A 289 -2.20 1.01 20.41
C GLU A 289 -0.72 0.60 20.32
N ASP A 290 -0.27 -0.26 21.24
CA ASP A 290 1.12 -0.73 21.30
C ASP A 290 1.22 -2.20 20.84
N TYR A 291 1.51 -2.38 19.56
CA TYR A 291 1.69 -3.71 18.97
C TYR A 291 3.02 -4.35 19.39
N LYS A 292 4.08 -3.56 19.61
CA LYS A 292 5.41 -4.08 19.97
C LYS A 292 5.39 -4.71 21.37
N ALA A 293 4.64 -4.12 22.30
CA ALA A 293 4.43 -4.71 23.61
C ALA A 293 3.67 -6.06 23.53
N ALA A 294 2.66 -6.15 22.67
CA ALA A 294 1.87 -7.37 22.48
C ALA A 294 2.58 -8.45 21.66
N VAL A 295 3.44 -8.05 20.72
CA VAL A 295 4.20 -8.92 19.82
C VAL A 295 5.68 -8.52 19.89
N PRO A 296 6.43 -8.99 20.91
CA PRO A 296 7.81 -8.55 21.16
C PRO A 296 8.80 -8.79 20.00
N ARG A 297 8.49 -9.71 19.09
CA ARG A 297 9.30 -9.97 17.89
C ARG A 297 9.08 -8.98 16.75
N ALA A 298 7.98 -8.24 16.73
CA ALA A 298 7.72 -7.23 15.71
C ALA A 298 8.74 -6.09 15.81
N ALA A 299 9.07 -5.39 14.73
CA ALA A 299 9.93 -4.21 14.83
C ALA A 299 9.21 -3.05 15.55
N ALA A 300 9.99 -2.09 16.07
CA ALA A 300 9.45 -0.86 16.64
C ALA A 300 8.77 0.00 15.55
N PRO A 301 7.83 0.90 15.89
CA PRO A 301 7.23 1.79 14.90
C PRO A 301 8.28 2.65 14.20
N LEU A 302 7.95 3.10 12.98
CA LEU A 302 8.73 4.12 12.29
C LEU A 302 8.73 5.42 13.11
N PRO A 303 9.81 6.21 13.08
CA PRO A 303 9.90 7.48 13.81
C PRO A 303 9.12 8.61 13.12
N ILE A 304 7.90 8.32 12.67
CA ILE A 304 7.02 9.26 11.97
C ILE A 304 5.88 9.79 12.84
N LEU A 305 5.77 9.28 14.07
CA LEU A 305 4.69 9.63 14.99
C LEU A 305 4.90 11.04 15.53
N ALA A 306 3.84 11.84 15.57
CA ALA A 306 3.85 13.11 16.28
C ALA A 306 3.90 12.86 17.80
N GLU A 307 4.61 13.74 18.52
CA GLU A 307 4.55 13.78 19.98
C GLU A 307 3.08 13.94 20.43
N PRO A 308 2.63 13.25 21.49
CA PRO A 308 1.31 13.45 22.03
C PRO A 308 1.12 14.93 22.38
N SER A 309 0.08 15.56 21.84
CA SER A 309 -0.33 16.90 22.26
C SER A 309 -0.60 16.87 23.78
N GLN A 310 0.16 17.66 24.56
CA GLN A 310 -0.07 17.85 26.00
C GLN A 310 -1.43 18.52 26.26
#